data_AF-A0A8J6H049-F1
#
_entry.id   AF-A0A8J6H049-F1
#
_cell.length_a   1.000
_cell.length_b   1.000
_cell.length_c   1.000
_cell.angle_alpha   90.00
_cell.angle_beta   90.00
_cell.angle_gamma   90.00
#
_symmetry.space_group_name_H-M   'P 1'
#
loop_
_entity.id
_entity.type
_entity.pdbx_description
1 polymer ?
#
loop_
_entity_poly.entity_id
_entity_poly.type
_entity_poly.pdbx_seq_one_letter_code
_entity_poly.pdbx_strand_id
1 'polypeptide(L)'
;MPCTCNRNNWRQWIQPLLVVIYIIFILVSVSFGVWELQKLKAGMYIQPWLIAGVFMLLTIPVSLYGILQHLLHFTQPQLQKPIIRSSLNIFATTSWLSVKFPKIAIYMDTLKESYEAFVLYNLMILLRNYIQIQFPSVMVHLKTKQQHLPTLCCCPPWATGE
;
A
#
# COMPACT_ATOMS: atom_id res chain seq x y z
N MET A 1 -27.61 20.91 28.90
CA MET A 1 -27.72 20.07 27.69
C MET A 1 -26.79 20.65 26.64
N PRO A 2 -25.60 20.10 26.37
CA PRO A 2 -24.70 20.69 25.39
C PRO A 2 -25.02 20.16 23.99
N CYS A 3 -24.93 21.08 23.04
CA CYS A 3 -25.22 20.95 21.62
C CYS A 3 -24.33 19.91 20.93
N THR A 4 -24.94 18.92 20.27
CA THR A 4 -24.23 17.99 19.38
C THR A 4 -23.90 18.69 18.07
N CYS A 5 -22.66 19.16 17.94
CA CYS A 5 -22.09 19.68 16.69
C CYS A 5 -22.19 18.66 15.54
N ASN A 6 -22.95 19.03 14.51
CA ASN A 6 -23.10 18.41 13.20
C ASN A 6 -21.81 18.48 12.33
N ARG A 7 -20.63 18.17 12.90
CA ARG A 7 -19.32 18.24 12.20
C ARG A 7 -18.67 16.88 11.95
N ASN A 8 -19.17 15.80 12.58
CA ASN A 8 -18.62 14.45 12.45
C ASN A 8 -19.43 13.46 11.60
N ASN A 9 -20.53 13.89 10.96
CA ASN A 9 -21.32 12.99 10.11
C ASN A 9 -20.51 12.50 8.88
N TRP A 10 -19.67 13.35 8.28
CA TRP A 10 -18.93 12.98 7.05
C TRP A 10 -18.10 11.70 7.17
N ARG A 11 -17.47 11.47 8.33
CA ARG A 11 -16.68 10.25 8.60
C ARG A 11 -17.55 8.98 8.66
N GLN A 12 -18.78 9.10 9.16
CA GLN A 12 -19.74 8.00 9.21
C GLN A 12 -20.34 7.68 7.83
N TRP A 13 -20.41 8.66 6.92
CA TRP A 13 -20.93 8.46 5.57
C TRP A 13 -19.89 7.92 4.57
N ILE A 14 -18.59 8.16 4.80
CA ILE A 14 -17.51 7.68 3.92
C ILE A 14 -17.48 6.14 3.83
N GLN A 15 -17.55 5.45 4.97
CA GLN A 15 -17.48 3.99 5.00
C GLN A 15 -18.62 3.31 4.21
N PRO A 16 -19.91 3.64 4.42
CA PRO A 16 -20.99 3.06 3.63
C PRO A 16 -20.93 3.49 2.16
N LEU A 17 -20.50 4.73 1.88
CA LEU A 17 -20.34 5.20 0.50
C LEU A 17 -19.31 4.38 -0.28
N LEU A 18 -18.18 4.02 0.34
CA LEU A 18 -17.18 3.14 -0.29
C LEU A 18 -17.68 1.71 -0.48
N VAL A 19 -18.45 1.18 0.48
CA VAL A 19 -19.10 -0.13 0.32
C VAL A 19 -20.06 -0.11 -0.87
N VAL A 20 -20.85 0.95 -1.02
CA VAL A 20 -21.77 1.11 -2.17
C VAL A 20 -20.99 1.21 -3.49
N ILE A 21 -19.97 2.06 -3.57
CA ILE A 21 -19.10 2.16 -4.77
C ILE A 21 -18.50 0.80 -5.10
N TYR A 22 -18.06 0.05 -4.09
CA TYR A 22 -17.48 -1.26 -4.26
C TYR A 22 -18.50 -2.30 -4.77
N ILE A 23 -19.72 -2.32 -4.23
CA ILE A 23 -20.80 -3.19 -4.73
C ILE A 23 -21.09 -2.89 -6.20
N ILE A 24 -21.19 -1.61 -6.56
CA ILE A 24 -21.37 -1.18 -7.96
C ILE A 24 -20.20 -1.69 -8.82
N PHE A 25 -18.96 -1.56 -8.34
CA PHE A 25 -17.79 -2.04 -9.07
C PHE A 25 -17.78 -3.57 -9.25
N ILE A 26 -18.21 -4.35 -8.26
CA ILE A 26 -18.42 -5.80 -8.39
C ILE A 26 -19.47 -6.08 -9.47
N LEU A 27 -20.63 -5.45 -9.40
CA LEU A 27 -21.73 -5.69 -10.34
C LEU A 27 -21.30 -5.40 -11.79
N VAL A 28 -20.56 -4.31 -12.00
CA VAL A 28 -19.96 -3.97 -13.30
C VAL A 28 -18.94 -5.02 -13.73
N SER A 29 -18.04 -5.44 -12.85
CA SER A 29 -17.00 -6.43 -13.17
C SER A 29 -17.57 -7.81 -13.50
N VAL A 30 -18.61 -8.24 -12.77
CA VAL A 30 -19.32 -9.50 -13.03
C VAL A 30 -20.06 -9.42 -14.36
N SER A 31 -20.77 -8.32 -14.62
CA SER A 31 -21.48 -8.12 -15.90
C SER A 31 -20.52 -8.14 -17.09
N PHE A 32 -19.36 -7.48 -16.94
CA PHE A 32 -18.30 -7.49 -17.95
C PHE A 32 -17.71 -8.89 -18.16
N GLY A 33 -17.48 -9.65 -17.08
CA GLY A 33 -17.01 -11.03 -17.15
C GLY A 33 -18.00 -11.96 -17.86
N VAL A 34 -19.30 -11.85 -17.55
CA VAL A 34 -20.36 -12.62 -18.23
C VAL A 34 -20.44 -12.26 -19.71
N TRP A 35 -20.32 -10.98 -20.05
CA TRP A 35 -20.34 -10.53 -21.44
C TRP A 35 -19.17 -11.10 -22.26
N GLU A 36 -17.96 -11.11 -21.70
CA GLU A 36 -16.79 -11.72 -22.34
C GLU A 36 -16.94 -13.25 -22.48
N LEU A 37 -17.49 -13.91 -21.46
CA LEU A 37 -17.78 -15.35 -21.50
C LEU A 37 -18.83 -15.71 -22.56
N GLN A 38 -19.85 -14.87 -22.75
CA GLN A 38 -20.85 -15.09 -23.80
C GLN A 38 -20.27 -14.91 -25.21
N LYS A 39 -19.31 -13.99 -25.37
CA LYS A 39 -18.64 -13.74 -26.64
C LYS A 39 -17.70 -14.87 -27.04
N LEU A 40 -17.04 -15.48 -26.04
CA LEU A 40 -16.26 -16.70 -26.18
C LEU A 40 -17.20 -17.92 -26.17
N LYS A 41 -17.99 -18.11 -27.26
CA LYS A 41 -18.77 -19.34 -27.45
C LYS A 41 -17.87 -20.57 -27.22
N ALA A 42 -18.16 -21.32 -26.15
CA ALA A 42 -17.64 -22.64 -25.81
C ALA A 42 -16.36 -22.74 -24.94
N GLY A 43 -16.43 -23.70 -24.02
CA GLY A 43 -15.30 -24.26 -23.27
C GLY A 43 -15.36 -23.98 -21.77
N MET A 44 -15.97 -24.87 -21.00
CA MET A 44 -16.04 -24.87 -19.52
C MET A 44 -14.68 -25.05 -18.82
N TYR A 45 -13.58 -24.72 -19.48
CA TYR A 45 -12.27 -24.68 -18.85
C TYR A 45 -12.14 -23.34 -18.12
N ILE A 46 -12.11 -23.39 -16.78
CA ILE A 46 -12.01 -22.20 -15.94
C ILE A 46 -10.72 -21.46 -16.32
N GLN A 47 -10.86 -20.32 -16.98
CA GLN A 47 -9.70 -19.55 -17.38
C GLN A 47 -9.06 -18.93 -16.13
N PRO A 48 -7.73 -19.07 -15.93
CA PRO A 48 -7.07 -18.68 -14.68
C PRO A 48 -7.20 -17.18 -14.34
N TRP A 49 -7.37 -16.33 -15.35
CA TRP A 49 -7.60 -14.90 -15.16
C TRP A 49 -8.94 -14.59 -14.46
N LEU A 50 -9.95 -15.47 -14.56
CA LEU A 50 -11.22 -15.29 -13.84
C LEU A 50 -11.05 -15.53 -12.35
N ILE A 51 -10.37 -16.62 -11.98
CA ILE A 51 -10.07 -16.94 -10.57
C ILE A 51 -9.24 -15.82 -9.95
N ALA A 52 -8.15 -15.42 -10.62
CA ALA A 52 -7.31 -14.32 -10.17
C ALA A 52 -8.08 -12.99 -10.05
N GLY A 53 -9.05 -12.76 -10.95
CA GLY A 53 -9.90 -11.57 -10.94
C GLY A 53 -10.77 -11.49 -9.69
N VAL A 54 -11.37 -12.59 -9.25
CA VAL A 54 -12.18 -12.63 -8.02
C VAL A 54 -11.35 -12.27 -6.79
N PHE A 55 -10.14 -12.83 -6.65
CA PHE A 55 -9.25 -12.50 -5.53
C PHE A 55 -8.76 -11.05 -5.57
N MET A 56 -8.48 -10.52 -6.77
CA MET A 56 -8.10 -9.11 -6.95
C MET A 56 -9.25 -8.17 -6.57
N LEU A 57 -10.49 -8.50 -6.95
CA LEU A 57 -11.69 -7.76 -6.55
C LEU A 57 -11.91 -7.75 -5.03
N LEU A 58 -11.55 -8.82 -4.32
CA LEU A 58 -11.60 -8.84 -2.84
C LEU A 58 -10.46 -8.05 -2.19
N THR A 59 -9.29 -7.99 -2.83
CA THR A 59 -8.10 -7.35 -2.25
C THR A 59 -8.16 -5.82 -2.29
N ILE A 60 -8.71 -5.24 -3.36
CA ILE A 60 -8.88 -3.78 -3.51
C ILE A 60 -9.66 -3.13 -2.34
N PRO A 61 -10.90 -3.56 -2.00
CA PRO A 61 -11.68 -2.93 -0.94
C PRO A 61 -11.02 -3.10 0.42
N VAL A 62 -10.34 -4.22 0.67
CA VAL A 62 -9.65 -4.47 1.94
C VAL A 62 -8.51 -3.47 2.12
N SER A 63 -7.69 -3.22 1.09
CA SER A 63 -6.70 -2.12 1.16
C SER A 63 -7.34 -0.77 1.40
N LEU A 64 -8.39 -0.45 0.63
CA LEU A 64 -9.02 0.87 0.73
C LEU A 64 -9.60 1.08 2.13
N TYR A 65 -10.28 0.08 2.68
CA TYR A 65 -10.82 0.12 4.03
C TYR A 65 -9.72 0.31 5.08
N GLY A 66 -8.60 -0.42 4.97
CA GLY A 66 -7.43 -0.25 5.85
C GLY A 66 -6.86 1.17 5.80
N ILE A 67 -6.63 1.70 4.58
CA ILE A 67 -6.16 3.07 4.35
C ILE A 67 -7.12 4.07 5.01
N LEU A 68 -8.42 3.92 4.79
CA LEU A 68 -9.44 4.80 5.37
C LEU A 68 -9.43 4.73 6.89
N GLN A 69 -9.30 3.55 7.49
CA GLN A 69 -9.23 3.40 8.93
C GLN A 69 -8.01 4.15 9.50
N HIS A 70 -6.87 4.12 8.81
CA HIS A 70 -5.69 4.90 9.17
C HIS A 70 -5.89 6.41 9.00
N LEU A 71 -6.56 6.86 7.93
CA LEU A 71 -6.91 8.28 7.75
C LEU A 71 -7.93 8.76 8.79
N LEU A 72 -8.84 7.89 9.20
CA LEU A 72 -9.85 8.22 10.20
C LEU A 72 -9.20 8.32 11.59
N HIS A 73 -8.40 7.35 12.00
CA HIS A 73 -7.77 7.35 13.32
C HIS A 73 -6.32 7.85 13.25
N PHE A 74 -6.15 9.09 12.77
CA PHE A 74 -4.83 9.69 12.56
C PHE A 74 -4.23 10.24 13.86
N THR A 75 -3.68 9.36 14.69
CA THR A 75 -3.13 9.68 16.02
C THR A 75 -1.64 10.01 16.00
N GLN A 76 -0.85 9.30 15.18
CA GLN A 76 0.60 9.45 15.11
C GLN A 76 1.08 9.60 13.65
N PRO A 77 1.17 10.85 13.15
CA PRO A 77 1.45 11.12 11.74
C PRO A 77 2.82 10.60 11.28
N GLN A 78 3.81 10.58 12.17
CA GLN A 78 5.19 10.17 11.84
C GLN A 78 5.29 8.67 11.51
N LEU A 79 4.43 7.85 12.09
CA LEU A 79 4.39 6.39 11.87
C LEU A 79 3.31 6.01 10.85
N GLN A 80 2.16 6.68 10.85
CA GLN A 80 1.05 6.32 9.96
C GLN A 80 1.27 6.74 8.50
N LYS A 81 2.00 7.82 8.22
CA LYS A 81 2.29 8.26 6.84
C LYS A 81 2.99 7.18 5.99
N PRO A 82 4.11 6.58 6.43
CA PRO A 82 4.76 5.53 5.64
C PRO A 82 3.86 4.29 5.48
N ILE A 83 3.09 3.92 6.51
CA ILE A 83 2.14 2.79 6.44
C ILE A 83 1.05 3.02 5.38
N ILE A 84 0.45 4.21 5.34
CA ILE A 84 -0.58 4.54 4.36
C ILE A 84 -0.01 4.50 2.93
N ARG A 85 1.23 4.97 2.72
CA ARG A 85 1.89 4.96 1.41
C ARG A 85 2.15 3.54 0.89
N SER A 86 2.52 2.60 1.77
CA SER A 86 2.80 1.21 1.40
C SER A 86 1.57 0.28 1.43
N SER A 87 0.41 0.75 1.93
CA SER A 87 -0.80 -0.07 2.05
C SER A 87 -1.59 -0.23 0.74
N LEU A 88 -1.13 0.37 -0.36
CA LEU A 88 -1.80 0.28 -1.65
C LEU A 88 -1.54 -1.11 -2.28
N ASN A 89 -2.60 -1.91 -2.45
CA ASN A 89 -2.48 -3.28 -2.97
C ASN A 89 -2.26 -3.32 -4.50
N ILE A 90 -1.14 -2.77 -4.99
CA ILE A 90 -0.73 -2.82 -6.41
C ILE A 90 -0.44 -4.25 -6.86
N PHE A 91 0.07 -5.11 -5.98
CA PHE A 91 0.43 -6.49 -6.32
C PHE A 91 -0.73 -7.31 -6.90
N ALA A 92 -1.93 -7.19 -6.34
CA ALA A 92 -3.08 -7.98 -6.81
C ALA A 92 -3.54 -7.54 -8.20
N THR A 93 -3.45 -6.24 -8.50
CA THR A 93 -3.91 -5.67 -9.77
C THR A 93 -2.94 -5.97 -10.90
N THR A 94 -1.63 -5.82 -10.67
CA THR A 94 -0.59 -6.14 -11.64
C THR A 94 -0.52 -7.64 -11.92
N SER A 95 -0.68 -8.49 -10.90
CA SER A 95 -0.69 -9.96 -11.07
C SER A 95 -1.87 -10.41 -11.92
N TRP A 96 -3.08 -9.89 -11.66
CA TRP A 96 -4.25 -10.23 -12.48
C TRP A 96 -4.06 -9.79 -13.94
N LEU A 97 -3.54 -8.57 -14.13
CA LEU A 97 -3.36 -7.99 -15.44
C LEU A 97 -2.31 -8.74 -16.28
N SER A 98 -1.23 -9.22 -15.64
CA SER A 98 -0.21 -10.08 -16.24
C SER A 98 -0.79 -11.41 -16.74
N VAL A 99 -1.67 -12.05 -15.95
CA VAL A 99 -2.35 -13.31 -16.34
C VAL A 99 -3.34 -13.09 -17.48
N LYS A 100 -4.06 -11.95 -17.49
CA LYS A 100 -5.03 -11.63 -18.56
C LYS A 100 -4.37 -11.28 -19.88
N PHE A 101 -3.25 -10.54 -19.84
CA PHE A 101 -2.57 -10.04 -21.03
C PHE A 101 -1.07 -10.34 -20.97
N PRO A 102 -0.62 -11.49 -21.53
CA PRO A 102 0.79 -11.88 -21.46
C PRO A 102 1.74 -10.89 -22.16
N LYS A 103 1.24 -10.11 -23.13
CA LYS A 103 2.04 -9.08 -23.82
C LYS A 103 2.52 -7.95 -22.91
N ILE A 104 1.77 -7.65 -21.84
CA ILE A 104 2.13 -6.59 -20.88
C ILE A 104 2.72 -7.16 -19.58
N ALA A 105 2.83 -8.49 -19.46
CA ALA A 105 3.33 -9.16 -18.26
C ALA A 105 4.70 -8.61 -17.82
N ILE A 106 5.63 -8.47 -18.76
CA ILE A 106 6.99 -7.95 -18.50
C ILE A 106 6.93 -6.56 -17.84
N TYR A 107 6.09 -5.65 -18.34
CA TYR A 107 5.94 -4.32 -17.75
C TYR A 107 5.32 -4.36 -16.36
N MET A 108 4.33 -5.25 -16.15
CA MET A 108 3.67 -5.41 -14.86
C MET A 108 4.60 -6.02 -13.79
N ASP A 109 5.49 -6.92 -14.20
CA ASP A 109 6.51 -7.48 -13.30
C ASP A 109 7.53 -6.42 -12.90
N THR A 110 7.99 -5.56 -13.82
CA THR A 110 8.86 -4.42 -13.48
C THR A 110 8.18 -3.44 -12.52
N LEU A 111 6.89 -3.16 -12.71
CA LEU A 111 6.10 -2.33 -11.78
C LEU A 111 6.01 -2.97 -10.38
N LYS A 112 5.90 -4.29 -10.32
CA LYS A 112 5.86 -5.05 -9.06
C LYS A 112 7.18 -4.92 -8.30
N GLU A 113 8.31 -5.13 -8.98
CA GLU A 113 9.64 -5.03 -8.38
C GLU A 113 9.97 -3.61 -7.91
N SER A 114 9.62 -2.59 -8.70
CA SER A 114 9.81 -1.19 -8.30
C SER A 114 8.92 -0.79 -7.11
N TYR A 115 7.70 -1.32 -7.04
CA TYR A 115 6.82 -1.10 -5.89
C TYR A 115 7.35 -1.81 -4.63
N GLU A 116 7.92 -3.01 -4.75
CA GLU A 116 8.55 -3.71 -3.63
C GLU A 116 9.70 -2.87 -3.03
N ALA A 117 10.57 -2.31 -3.86
CA ALA A 117 11.62 -1.40 -3.42
C ALA A 117 11.05 -0.14 -2.73
N PHE A 118 9.97 0.43 -3.25
CA PHE A 118 9.28 1.56 -2.62
C PHE A 118 8.68 1.19 -1.25
N VAL A 119 8.07 0.02 -1.11
CA VAL A 119 7.53 -0.46 0.18
C VAL A 119 8.65 -0.64 1.20
N LEU A 120 9.77 -1.24 0.80
CA LEU A 120 10.94 -1.40 1.66
C LEU A 120 11.51 -0.04 2.11
N TYR A 121 11.58 0.95 1.22
CA TYR A 121 12.00 2.30 1.60
C TYR A 121 11.08 2.93 2.66
N ASN A 122 9.76 2.81 2.49
CA ASN A 122 8.80 3.31 3.49
C ASN A 122 8.90 2.55 4.82
N LEU A 123 9.16 1.23 4.78
CA LEU A 123 9.40 0.41 5.97
C LEU A 123 10.65 0.88 6.73
N MET A 124 11.75 1.20 6.03
CA MET A 124 12.96 1.73 6.66
C MET A 124 12.72 3.07 7.37
N ILE A 125 11.93 3.96 6.75
CA ILE A 125 11.52 5.23 7.39
C ILE A 125 10.67 4.95 8.64
N LEU A 126 9.72 4.02 8.56
CA LEU A 126 8.87 3.64 9.67
C LEU A 126 9.71 3.15 10.86
N LEU A 127 10.65 2.23 10.62
CA LEU A 127 11.54 1.68 11.65
C LEU A 127 12.42 2.76 12.27
N ARG A 128 12.99 3.65 11.45
CA ARG A 128 13.78 4.80 11.94
C ARG A 128 12.95 5.68 12.87
N ASN A 129 11.74 6.05 12.46
CA ASN A 129 10.85 6.89 13.26
C ASN A 129 10.42 6.18 14.55
N TYR A 130 10.17 4.87 14.49
CA TYR A 130 9.82 4.07 15.66
C TYR A 130 10.95 4.04 16.69
N ILE A 131 12.19 3.75 16.27
CA ILE A 131 13.36 3.74 17.14
C ILE A 131 13.61 5.13 17.75
N GLN A 132 13.44 6.20 16.96
CA GLN A 132 13.64 7.58 17.44
C GLN A 132 12.67 7.95 18.55
N ILE A 133 11.40 7.50 18.46
CA ILE A 133 10.38 7.78 19.48
C ILE A 133 10.66 6.96 20.74
N GLN A 134 11.03 5.69 20.60
CA GLN A 134 11.19 4.77 21.73
C GLN A 134 12.53 4.96 22.47
N PHE A 135 13.61 5.26 21.76
CA PHE A 135 14.97 5.32 22.30
C PHE A 135 15.71 6.60 21.86
N PRO A 136 15.35 7.77 22.42
CA PRO A 136 16.01 9.03 22.06
C PRO A 136 17.51 9.05 22.41
N SER A 137 17.93 8.33 23.46
CA SER A 137 19.34 8.21 23.87
C SER A 137 20.21 7.44 22.88
N VAL A 138 19.66 6.43 22.20
CA VAL A 138 20.38 5.64 21.20
C VAL A 138 20.64 6.46 19.94
N MET A 139 19.70 7.31 19.53
CA MET A 139 19.90 8.25 18.42
C MET A 139 21.03 9.25 18.70
N VAL A 140 21.19 9.69 19.95
CA VAL A 140 22.34 10.52 20.34
C VAL A 140 23.63 9.74 20.14
N HIS A 141 23.68 8.46 20.53
CA HIS A 141 24.87 7.61 20.37
C HIS A 141 25.17 7.26 18.91
N LEU A 142 24.14 7.14 18.05
CA LEU A 142 24.31 6.96 16.60
C LEU A 142 24.77 8.25 15.90
N LYS A 143 24.41 9.43 16.44
CA LYS A 143 24.94 10.73 15.99
C LYS A 143 26.35 10.97 16.48
N THR A 144 26.74 10.39 17.62
CA THR A 144 28.13 10.39 18.06
C THR A 144 28.95 9.67 17.01
N LYS A 145 29.90 10.38 16.37
CA LYS A 145 30.83 9.78 15.42
C LYS A 145 31.41 8.49 16.01
N GLN A 146 31.21 7.36 15.34
CA GLN A 146 32.10 6.23 15.57
C GLN A 146 33.49 6.67 15.10
N GLN A 147 34.47 6.58 16.00
CA GLN A 147 35.87 6.78 15.65
C GLN A 147 36.24 5.79 14.54
N HIS A 148 36.96 6.29 13.54
CA HIS A 148 37.45 5.49 12.42
C HIS A 148 38.17 4.24 12.94
N LEU A 149 38.10 3.12 12.20
CA LEU A 149 38.98 1.99 12.47
C LEU A 149 40.43 2.48 12.51
N PRO A 150 41.29 1.93 13.39
CA PRO A 150 42.62 2.45 13.68
C PRO A 150 43.56 2.57 12.48
N THR A 151 43.21 1.95 11.34
CA THR A 151 43.97 2.01 10.09
C THR A 151 43.70 3.26 9.23
N LEU A 152 42.70 4.09 9.55
CA LEU A 152 42.32 5.28 8.77
C LEU A 152 42.42 6.59 9.58
N CYS A 153 43.50 6.75 10.36
CA CYS A 153 43.74 7.90 11.23
C CYS A 153 43.98 9.24 10.50
N CYS A 154 44.23 9.23 9.19
CA CYS A 154 44.59 10.42 8.41
C CYS A 154 43.45 10.98 7.53
N CYS A 155 42.27 10.37 7.51
CA CYS A 155 41.16 10.89 6.73
C CYS A 155 40.38 11.93 7.55
N PRO A 156 40.07 13.10 6.96
CA PRO A 156 39.18 14.05 7.61
C PRO A 156 37.81 13.38 7.82
N PRO A 157 37.12 13.73 8.91
CA PRO A 157 35.82 13.15 9.17
C PRO A 157 34.83 13.48 8.06
N TRP A 158 34.05 12.48 7.65
CA TRP A 158 33.02 12.63 6.63
C TRP A 158 31.98 13.69 7.05
N ALA A 159 31.77 14.70 6.21
CA ALA A 159 30.74 15.71 6.43
C ALA A 159 29.36 15.06 6.30
N THR A 160 28.57 15.15 7.36
CA THR A 160 27.16 14.74 7.33
C THR A 160 26.41 15.60 6.32
N GLY A 161 25.75 14.96 5.36
CA GLY A 161 24.75 15.65 4.53
C GLY A 161 23.61 16.12 5.42
N GLU A 162 23.36 17.42 5.42
CA GLU A 162 22.19 18.04 6.05
C GLU A 162 20.92 17.75 5.24
#